data_AF-A0A519DKA6-F1
#
_entry.id   AF-A0A519DKA6-F1
#
_cell.length_a   1.000
_cell.length_b   1.000
_cell.length_c   1.000
_cell.angle_alpha   90.00
_cell.angle_beta   90.00
_cell.angle_gamma   90.00
#
_symmetry.space_group_name_H-M   'P 1'
#
loop_
_entity.id
_entity.type
_entity.pdbx_description
1 polymer ?
#
loop_
_entity_poly.entity_id
_entity_poly.type
_entity_poly.pdbx_seq_one_letter_code
_entity_poly.pdbx_strand_id
1 'polypeptide(L)'
;MPSELIAALKEAENAINSGDSENALEILRSTAWDAAAESNHYRARVLALAAEAQIAMGEIETGARRRHWQRALKNYQKALKLDSNNKDIRRSMNKLISMMDEESISLGGGWQIFDDGNPTPLGVVVIMASMIAFLISSVNRRIHS
;
A
#
# COMPACT_ATOMS: atom_id res chain seq x y z
N MET A 1 7.49 15.99 14.93
CA MET A 1 8.24 15.00 14.13
C MET A 1 9.67 15.03 14.60
N PRO A 2 10.31 13.88 14.89
CA PRO A 2 11.71 13.81 15.30
C PRO A 2 12.64 14.48 14.29
N SER A 3 13.69 15.15 14.77
CA SER A 3 14.67 15.85 13.90
C SER A 3 15.38 14.90 12.95
N GLU A 4 15.76 13.73 13.43
CA GLU A 4 16.37 12.66 12.63
C GLU A 4 15.45 12.20 11.50
N LEU A 5 14.16 12.02 11.78
CA LEU A 5 13.18 11.68 10.75
C LEU A 5 13.05 12.80 9.71
N ILE A 6 13.04 14.08 10.13
CA ILE A 6 12.98 15.22 9.19
C ILE A 6 14.21 15.20 8.26
N ALA A 7 15.41 14.98 8.83
CA ALA A 7 16.64 14.92 8.06
C ALA A 7 16.64 13.76 7.05
N ALA A 8 16.29 12.55 7.51
CA ALA A 8 16.25 11.37 6.65
C ALA A 8 15.22 11.49 5.52
N LEU A 9 14.03 12.06 5.80
CA LEU A 9 13.03 12.30 4.75
C LEU A 9 13.52 13.32 3.72
N LYS A 10 14.18 14.40 4.15
CA LYS A 10 14.73 15.42 3.24
C LYS A 10 15.87 14.85 2.40
N GLU A 11 16.73 14.04 2.99
CA GLU A 11 17.83 13.38 2.28
C GLU A 11 17.30 12.41 1.22
N ALA A 12 16.31 11.59 1.57
CA ALA A 12 15.66 10.71 0.62
C ALA A 12 14.96 11.47 -0.52
N GLU A 13 14.27 12.58 -0.22
CA GLU A 13 13.64 13.44 -1.24
C GLU A 13 14.68 14.04 -2.20
N ASN A 14 15.82 14.49 -1.68
CA ASN A 14 16.92 14.97 -2.52
C ASN A 14 17.48 13.85 -3.42
N ALA A 15 17.64 12.64 -2.88
CA ALA A 15 18.12 11.49 -3.63
C ALA A 15 17.14 11.09 -4.77
N ILE A 16 15.82 11.12 -4.51
CA ILE A 16 14.79 10.95 -5.56
C ILE A 16 14.98 12.00 -6.65
N ASN A 17 15.08 13.28 -6.26
CA ASN A 17 15.19 14.40 -7.20
C ASN A 17 16.50 14.38 -8.02
N SER A 18 17.57 13.77 -7.50
CA SER A 18 18.83 13.58 -8.24
C SER A 18 18.87 12.31 -9.09
N GLY A 19 17.78 11.53 -9.13
CA GLY A 19 17.70 10.25 -9.86
C GLY A 19 18.30 9.06 -9.12
N ASP A 20 18.78 9.25 -7.88
CA ASP A 20 19.34 8.20 -7.02
C ASP A 20 18.25 7.62 -6.11
N SER A 21 17.21 7.07 -6.75
CA SER A 21 16.05 6.54 -6.04
C SER A 21 16.35 5.26 -5.25
N GLU A 22 17.42 4.52 -5.60
CA GLU A 22 17.86 3.36 -4.84
C GLU A 22 18.42 3.77 -3.47
N ASN A 23 19.28 4.78 -3.43
CA ASN A 23 19.78 5.35 -2.18
C ASN A 23 18.63 5.95 -1.35
N ALA A 24 17.66 6.63 -1.99
CA ALA A 24 16.47 7.11 -1.29
C ALA A 24 15.74 5.97 -0.56
N LEU A 25 15.54 4.82 -1.21
CA LEU A 25 14.92 3.65 -0.59
C LEU A 25 15.76 3.08 0.55
N GLU A 26 17.09 3.16 0.45
CA GLU A 26 18.00 2.75 1.52
C GLU A 26 17.87 3.63 2.77
N ILE A 27 17.87 4.95 2.61
CA ILE A 27 17.66 5.91 3.70
C ILE A 27 16.27 5.69 4.34
N LEU A 28 15.26 5.45 3.51
CA LEU A 28 13.88 5.26 3.98
C LEU A 28 13.67 3.95 4.74
N ARG A 29 14.28 2.84 4.29
CA ARG A 29 14.13 1.53 4.94
C ARG A 29 14.93 1.39 6.24
N SER A 30 15.98 2.18 6.40
CA SER A 30 16.87 2.15 7.56
C SER A 30 16.56 3.33 8.49
N THR A 31 17.26 4.45 8.29
CA THR A 31 17.22 5.64 9.15
C THR A 31 15.80 6.18 9.35
N ALA A 32 15.04 6.40 8.27
CA ALA A 32 13.73 7.02 8.40
C ALA A 32 12.70 6.07 9.06
N TRP A 33 12.79 4.76 8.79
CA TRP A 33 11.86 3.78 9.37
C TRP A 33 12.03 3.66 10.88
N ASP A 34 13.28 3.61 11.34
CA ASP A 34 13.59 3.54 12.78
C ASP A 34 13.23 4.84 13.48
N ALA A 35 13.58 5.99 12.90
CA ALA A 35 13.21 7.31 13.45
C ALA A 35 11.69 7.57 13.47
N ALA A 36 10.91 6.82 12.68
CA ALA A 36 9.45 6.88 12.66
C ALA A 36 8.76 5.93 13.64
N ALA A 37 9.50 5.15 14.43
CA ALA A 37 8.95 4.03 15.21
C ALA A 37 7.81 4.40 16.18
N GLU A 38 7.84 5.62 16.71
CA GLU A 38 6.90 6.14 17.71
C GLU A 38 5.52 6.50 17.14
N SER A 39 5.33 6.55 15.82
CA SER A 39 4.06 7.02 15.23
C SER A 39 3.71 6.37 13.90
N ASN A 40 2.50 5.83 13.82
CA ASN A 40 1.93 5.34 12.57
C ASN A 40 1.81 6.43 11.50
N HIS A 41 1.54 7.68 11.88
CA HIS A 41 1.53 8.81 10.96
C HIS A 41 2.91 9.04 10.32
N TYR A 42 3.98 8.87 11.09
CA TYR A 42 5.35 9.00 10.59
C TYR A 42 5.75 7.82 9.71
N ARG A 43 5.41 6.59 10.11
CA ARG A 43 5.61 5.40 9.26
C ARG A 43 4.81 5.49 7.96
N ALA A 44 3.60 6.04 7.99
CA ALA A 44 2.81 6.29 6.78
C ALA A 44 3.52 7.27 5.84
N ARG A 45 4.15 8.33 6.36
CA ARG A 45 4.92 9.28 5.56
C ARG A 45 6.18 8.64 4.94
N VAL A 46 6.89 7.80 5.70
CA VAL A 46 8.06 7.04 5.19
C VAL A 46 7.64 6.12 4.04
N LEU A 47 6.55 5.37 4.21
CA LEU A 47 6.00 4.50 3.17
C LEU A 47 5.54 5.26 1.93
N ALA A 48 4.91 6.42 2.11
CA ALA A 48 4.49 7.27 1.00
C ALA A 48 5.71 7.77 0.20
N LEU A 49 6.76 8.25 0.87
CA LEU A 49 7.98 8.70 0.17
C LEU A 49 8.73 7.53 -0.51
N ALA A 50 8.68 6.33 0.08
CA ALA A 50 9.20 5.12 -0.56
C ALA A 50 8.38 4.71 -1.79
N ALA A 51 7.08 5.05 -1.84
CA ALA A 51 6.28 4.88 -3.04
C ALA A 51 6.71 5.86 -4.14
N GLU A 52 6.94 7.13 -3.81
CA GLU A 52 7.45 8.14 -4.77
C GLU A 52 8.81 7.73 -5.36
N ALA A 53 9.74 7.21 -4.54
CA ALA A 53 11.02 6.68 -5.04
C ALA A 53 10.83 5.51 -6.03
N GLN A 54 9.90 4.60 -5.76
CA GLN A 54 9.57 3.51 -6.69
C GLN A 54 8.91 4.05 -7.97
N ILE A 55 8.10 5.10 -7.90
CA ILE A 55 7.54 5.73 -9.10
C ILE A 55 8.67 6.28 -9.96
N ALA A 56 9.59 7.04 -9.37
CA ALA A 56 10.75 7.60 -10.06
C ALA A 56 11.63 6.51 -10.72
N MET A 57 11.85 5.38 -10.02
CA MET A 57 12.53 4.21 -10.62
C MET A 57 11.78 3.65 -11.82
N GLY A 58 10.44 3.61 -11.79
CA GLY A 58 9.65 3.15 -12.93
C GLY A 58 9.63 4.13 -14.12
N GLU A 59 9.93 5.40 -13.90
CA GLU A 59 10.13 6.38 -14.98
C GLU A 59 11.49 6.24 -15.65
N ILE A 60 12.52 5.87 -14.89
CA ILE A 60 13.88 5.65 -15.40
C ILE A 60 13.99 4.26 -16.06
N GLU A 61 13.55 3.21 -15.36
CA GLU A 61 13.62 1.82 -15.80
C GLU A 61 12.30 1.37 -16.43
N THR A 62 12.01 1.87 -17.63
CA THR A 62 10.74 1.58 -18.33
C THR A 62 10.46 0.07 -18.49
N GLY A 63 11.51 -0.74 -18.75
CA GLY A 63 11.41 -2.20 -18.83
C GLY A 63 10.99 -2.89 -17.52
N ALA A 64 11.15 -2.22 -16.38
CA ALA A 64 10.73 -2.69 -15.07
C ALA A 64 9.60 -1.85 -14.44
N ARG A 65 9.08 -0.84 -15.16
CA ARG A 65 8.06 0.13 -14.70
C ARG A 65 6.89 -0.54 -13.96
N ARG A 66 6.28 -1.55 -14.58
CA ARG A 66 5.19 -2.33 -13.99
C ARG A 66 5.51 -2.82 -12.58
N ARG A 67 6.71 -3.40 -12.39
CA ARG A 67 7.14 -3.94 -11.09
C ARG A 67 7.30 -2.82 -10.06
N HIS A 68 7.90 -1.71 -10.46
CA HIS A 68 8.13 -0.57 -9.60
C HIS A 68 6.83 0.11 -9.18
N TRP A 69 5.94 0.40 -10.12
CA TRP A 69 4.66 1.03 -9.83
C TRP A 69 3.73 0.14 -9.00
N GLN A 70 3.74 -1.18 -9.21
CA GLN A 70 3.02 -2.10 -8.31
C GLN A 70 3.59 -2.12 -6.88
N ARG A 71 4.91 -1.93 -6.71
CA ARG A 71 5.52 -1.77 -5.37
C ARG A 71 5.13 -0.44 -4.74
N ALA A 72 5.13 0.64 -5.52
CA ALA A 72 4.67 1.96 -5.07
C ALA A 72 3.22 1.91 -4.58
N LEU A 73 2.32 1.29 -5.35
CA LEU A 73 0.92 1.12 -4.98
C LEU A 73 0.76 0.35 -3.67
N LYS A 74 1.51 -0.75 -3.49
CA LYS A 74 1.52 -1.51 -2.22
C LYS A 74 2.01 -0.67 -1.04
N ASN A 75 2.99 0.21 -1.24
CA ASN A 75 3.48 1.10 -0.19
C ASN A 75 2.43 2.15 0.20
N TYR A 76 1.73 2.75 -0.77
CA TYR A 76 0.60 3.63 -0.47
C TYR A 76 -0.54 2.93 0.29
N GLN A 77 -0.89 1.72 -0.12
CA GLN A 77 -1.90 0.93 0.60
C GLN A 77 -1.49 0.66 2.04
N LYS A 78 -0.21 0.30 2.29
CA LYS A 78 0.31 0.14 3.66
C LYS A 78 0.28 1.46 4.43
N ALA A 79 0.63 2.58 3.78
CA ALA A 79 0.59 3.90 4.41
C ALA A 79 -0.85 4.28 4.84
N LEU A 80 -1.86 4.05 3.99
CA LEU A 80 -3.26 4.29 4.33
C LEU A 80 -3.83 3.29 5.36
N LYS A 81 -3.24 2.11 5.52
CA LYS A 81 -3.57 1.22 6.65
C LYS A 81 -3.07 1.77 7.98
N LEU A 82 -1.95 2.52 7.99
CA LEU A 82 -1.39 3.15 9.17
C LEU A 82 -2.05 4.51 9.47
N ASP A 83 -2.40 5.26 8.43
CA ASP A 83 -3.01 6.59 8.52
C ASP A 83 -4.16 6.74 7.49
N SER A 84 -5.33 6.20 7.83
CA SER A 84 -6.47 6.08 6.90
C SER A 84 -7.10 7.40 6.47
N ASN A 85 -6.93 8.46 7.28
CA ASN A 85 -7.54 9.76 7.04
C ASN A 85 -6.62 10.71 6.24
N ASN A 86 -5.45 10.24 5.84
CA ASN A 86 -4.49 11.04 5.09
C ASN A 86 -4.94 11.25 3.63
N LYS A 87 -5.49 12.44 3.35
CA LYS A 87 -6.00 12.80 2.02
C LYS A 87 -4.90 12.98 0.99
N ASP A 88 -3.70 13.37 1.41
CA ASP A 88 -2.56 13.59 0.50
C ASP A 88 -2.03 12.26 -0.02
N ILE A 89 -1.83 11.29 0.87
CA ILE A 89 -1.42 9.93 0.48
C ILE A 89 -2.47 9.29 -0.45
N ARG A 90 -3.76 9.48 -0.16
CA ARG A 90 -4.85 9.00 -1.02
C ARG A 90 -4.80 9.64 -2.40
N ARG A 91 -4.54 10.95 -2.48
CA ARG A 91 -4.41 11.68 -3.75
C ARG A 91 -3.20 11.18 -4.55
N SER A 92 -2.04 11.01 -3.92
CA SER A 92 -0.84 10.47 -4.58
C SER A 92 -1.07 9.04 -5.08
N MET A 93 -1.74 8.20 -4.29
CA MET A 93 -2.12 6.85 -4.72
C MET A 93 -3.05 6.87 -5.93
N ASN A 94 -4.07 7.72 -5.93
CA ASN A 94 -4.99 7.84 -7.06
C ASN A 94 -4.28 8.35 -8.33
N LYS A 95 -3.33 9.27 -8.18
CA LYS A 95 -2.46 9.71 -9.29
C LYS A 95 -1.67 8.52 -9.86
N LEU A 96 -1.06 7.70 -9.01
CA LEU A 96 -0.35 6.50 -9.45
C LEU A 96 -1.28 5.52 -10.18
N ILE A 97 -2.51 5.31 -9.68
CA ILE A 97 -3.49 4.45 -10.34
C ILE A 97 -3.83 4.97 -11.74
N SER A 98 -4.00 6.29 -11.92
CA SER A 98 -4.19 6.91 -13.25
C SER A 98 -3.00 6.67 -14.17
N MET A 99 -1.78 6.92 -13.69
CA MET A 99 -0.56 6.67 -14.48
C MET A 99 -0.44 5.19 -14.88
N MET A 100 -0.76 4.27 -13.96
CA MET A 100 -0.78 2.84 -14.24
C MET A 100 -1.81 2.47 -15.31
N ASP A 101 -3.01 3.06 -15.27
CA ASP A 101 -4.06 2.83 -16.28
C ASP A 101 -3.64 3.36 -17.66
N GLU A 102 -3.10 4.58 -17.71
CA GLU A 102 -2.56 5.20 -18.93
C GLU A 102 -1.50 4.32 -19.61
N GLU A 103 -0.68 3.62 -18.83
CA GLU A 103 0.36 2.69 -19.30
C GLU A 103 -0.12 1.23 -19.43
N SER A 104 -1.42 0.97 -19.27
CA SER A 104 -2.01 -0.38 -19.29
C SER A 104 -1.37 -1.35 -18.28
N ILE A 105 -0.87 -0.83 -17.16
CA ILE A 105 -0.26 -1.57 -16.07
C ILE A 105 -1.35 -1.98 -15.08
N SER A 106 -1.60 -3.29 -14.96
CA SER A 106 -2.53 -3.81 -13.95
C SER A 106 -2.09 -3.41 -12.52
N LEU A 107 -3.04 -3.12 -11.65
CA LEU A 107 -2.84 -2.79 -10.23
C LEU A 107 -2.27 -3.96 -9.38
N GLY A 108 -2.12 -5.14 -10.00
CA GLY A 108 -1.62 -6.37 -9.38
C GLY A 108 -2.75 -7.22 -8.80
N GLY A 109 -2.46 -8.52 -8.56
CA GLY A 109 -3.45 -9.54 -8.18
C GLY A 109 -4.18 -9.33 -6.85
N GLY A 110 -3.91 -8.22 -6.15
CA GLY A 110 -4.62 -7.83 -4.94
C GLY A 110 -5.78 -6.88 -5.17
N TRP A 111 -5.92 -6.21 -6.32
CA TRP A 111 -6.95 -5.17 -6.53
C TRP A 111 -8.21 -5.66 -7.24
N GLN A 112 -8.09 -6.67 -8.14
CA GLN A 112 -9.23 -7.26 -8.86
C GLN A 112 -10.32 -7.88 -7.96
N ILE A 113 -10.03 -8.10 -6.67
CA ILE A 113 -10.99 -8.67 -5.72
C ILE A 113 -11.73 -7.56 -4.93
N PHE A 114 -11.24 -6.31 -4.94
CA PHE A 114 -11.77 -5.23 -4.10
C PHE A 114 -12.48 -4.11 -4.86
N ASP A 115 -12.32 -4.01 -6.19
CA ASP A 115 -13.00 -2.97 -6.99
C ASP A 115 -14.47 -3.28 -7.30
N ASP A 116 -14.89 -4.56 -7.23
CA ASP A 116 -16.25 -4.99 -7.63
C ASP A 116 -17.28 -5.07 -6.46
N GLY A 117 -16.99 -4.48 -5.30
CA GLY A 117 -17.99 -4.33 -4.24
C GLY A 117 -18.31 -5.59 -3.41
N ASN A 118 -17.33 -6.46 -3.13
CA ASN A 118 -17.49 -7.56 -2.16
C ASN A 118 -16.24 -7.72 -1.26
N PRO A 119 -16.39 -8.28 -0.05
CA PRO A 119 -16.00 -7.62 1.18
C PRO A 119 -14.51 -7.83 1.49
N THR A 120 -14.01 -7.06 2.46
CA THR A 120 -12.66 -7.23 3.06
C THR A 120 -12.35 -8.70 3.32
N PRO A 121 -11.09 -9.15 3.39
CA PRO A 121 -10.76 -10.56 3.69
C PRO A 121 -11.50 -11.10 4.93
N LEU A 122 -11.80 -10.22 5.88
CA LEU A 122 -12.67 -10.50 7.03
C LEU A 122 -14.11 -10.89 6.62
N GLY A 123 -14.73 -10.19 5.68
CA GLY A 123 -16.07 -10.50 5.21
C GLY A 123 -16.17 -11.78 4.39
N VAL A 124 -15.13 -12.18 3.65
CA VAL A 124 -15.08 -13.53 3.04
C VAL A 124 -15.09 -14.59 4.12
N VAL A 125 -14.31 -14.40 5.20
CA VAL A 125 -14.34 -15.31 6.36
C VAL A 125 -15.73 -15.33 7.02
N VAL A 126 -16.40 -14.18 7.16
CA VAL A 126 -17.75 -14.09 7.73
C VAL A 126 -18.79 -14.81 6.86
N ILE A 127 -18.72 -14.69 5.53
CA ILE A 127 -19.61 -15.41 4.59
C ILE A 127 -19.38 -16.92 4.68
N MET A 128 -18.12 -17.36 4.75
CA MET A 128 -17.80 -18.78 4.91
C MET A 128 -18.31 -19.32 6.25
N ALA A 129 -18.13 -18.57 7.34
CA ALA A 129 -18.61 -18.93 8.66
C ALA A 129 -20.14 -19.00 8.71
N SER A 130 -20.86 -18.07 8.06
CA SER A 130 -22.32 -18.07 8.02
C SER A 130 -22.88 -19.25 7.21
N MET A 131 -22.23 -19.63 6.10
CA MET A 131 -22.60 -20.84 5.35
C MET A 131 -22.43 -22.12 6.18
N ILE A 132 -21.33 -22.25 6.94
CA ILE A 132 -21.09 -23.41 7.81
C ILE A 132 -22.14 -23.47 8.94
N ALA A 133 -22.43 -22.34 9.58
CA ALA A 133 -23.44 -22.26 10.63
C ALA A 133 -24.85 -22.61 10.11
N PHE A 134 -25.18 -22.17 8.90
CA PHE A 134 -26.44 -22.53 8.23
C PHE A 134 -26.53 -24.05 7.98
N LEU A 135 -25.47 -24.67 7.46
CA LEU A 135 -25.45 -26.11 7.20
C LEU A 135 -25.64 -26.92 8.49
N ILE A 136 -24.92 -26.59 9.57
CA ILE A 136 -25.07 -27.26 10.87
C ILE A 136 -26.50 -27.11 11.40
N SER A 137 -27.05 -25.90 11.31
CA SER A 137 -28.42 -25.63 11.75
C SER A 137 -29.48 -26.37 10.93
N SER A 138 -29.23 -26.56 9.62
CA SER A 138 -30.13 -27.26 8.70
C SER A 138 -30.12 -28.78 8.91
N VAL A 139 -28.98 -29.36 9.29
CA VAL A 139 -28.85 -30.78 9.63
C VAL A 139 -29.51 -31.06 10.98
N ASN A 140 -29.29 -30.21 11.98
CA ASN A 140 -29.87 -30.39 13.31
C ASN A 140 -31.42 -30.33 13.29
N ARG A 141 -32.00 -29.54 12.38
CA ARG A 141 -33.45 -29.40 12.21
C ARG A 141 -34.12 -30.61 11.54
N ARG A 142 -33.38 -31.40 10.76
CA ARG A 142 -33.88 -32.66 10.15
C ARG A 142 -33.82 -33.87 11.08
N ILE A 143 -33.01 -33.81 12.13
CA ILE A 143 -32.87 -34.92 13.10
C ILE A 143 -33.98 -34.87 14.16
N HIS A 144 -34.62 -33.71 14.34
CA HIS A 144 -35.68 -33.47 15.34
C HIS A 144 -37.08 -33.24 14.71
N SER A 145 -37.27 -33.62 13.44
CA SER A 145 -38.56 -33.59 12.71
C SER A 145 -38.93 -34.99 12.27
#